data_AF-A0A2W4ZK23-F1
#
_entry.id   AF-A0A2W4ZK23-F1
#
_cell.length_a   1.000
_cell.length_b   1.000
_cell.length_c   1.000
_cell.angle_alpha   90.00
_cell.angle_beta   90.00
_cell.angle_gamma   90.00
#
_symmetry.space_group_name_H-M   'P 1'
#
loop_
_entity.id
_entity.type
_entity.pdbx_description
1 polymer ?
#
loop_
_entity_poly.entity_id
_entity_poly.type
_entity_poly.pdbx_seq_one_letter_code
_entity_poly.pdbx_strand_id
1 'polypeptide(L)'
;MQWVDQDSYFGTDRRRKSGGLRVRERRRYDYVGLPPSVTIALRQLRMRVIDAHGPGAARFAERVRAVALLAQMQQEYDASQALAALALVAGRGTVHDVRPELYDGLARVHTRLRTPH
;
A
#
# COMPACT_ATOMS: atom_id res chain seq x y z
N MET A 1 -12.38 6.84 12.46
CA MET A 1 -11.19 7.35 11.74
C MET A 1 -11.30 6.90 10.30
N GLN A 2 -11.25 7.80 9.32
CA GLN A 2 -11.38 7.41 7.90
C GLN A 2 -10.00 7.04 7.35
N TRP A 3 -9.93 6.25 6.26
CA TRP A 3 -8.63 5.79 5.73
C TRP A 3 -7.67 6.93 5.39
N VAL A 4 -8.17 8.08 4.91
CA VAL A 4 -7.35 9.27 4.60
C VAL A 4 -6.72 9.95 5.82
N ASP A 5 -7.22 9.65 7.02
CA ASP A 5 -6.63 10.15 8.27
C ASP A 5 -5.47 9.25 8.76
N GLN A 6 -5.21 8.13 8.07
CA GLN A 6 -4.17 7.20 8.46
C GLN A 6 -2.87 7.51 7.71
N ASP A 7 -1.74 7.39 8.39
CA ASP A 7 -0.40 7.49 7.80
C ASP A 7 -0.19 6.45 6.67
N SER A 8 -1.02 5.41 6.64
CA SER A 8 -1.05 4.38 5.60
C SER A 8 -1.84 4.78 4.34
N TYR A 9 -2.40 5.98 4.26
CA TYR A 9 -3.21 6.40 3.13
C TYR A 9 -2.38 6.66 1.86
N PHE A 10 -2.76 6.01 0.75
CA PHE A 10 -2.06 6.16 -0.54
C PHE A 10 -2.99 6.44 -1.73
N GLY A 11 -4.17 6.99 -1.46
CA GLY A 11 -5.14 7.45 -2.47
C GLY A 11 -5.08 8.95 -2.74
N THR A 12 -5.85 9.43 -3.71
CA THR A 12 -6.10 10.88 -3.86
C THR A 12 -7.05 11.31 -2.76
N ASP A 13 -6.65 12.22 -1.86
CA ASP A 13 -7.60 12.81 -0.92
C ASP A 13 -8.68 13.55 -1.71
N ARG A 14 -9.91 13.05 -1.63
CA ARG A 14 -11.08 13.59 -2.34
C ARG A 14 -11.96 14.43 -1.42
N ARG A 15 -11.54 14.72 -0.18
CA ARG A 15 -12.29 15.57 0.76
C ARG A 15 -12.32 17.04 0.32
N ARG A 16 -11.32 17.50 -0.44
CA ARG A 16 -11.23 18.91 -0.88
C ARG A 16 -11.20 19.01 -2.40
N LYS A 17 -12.28 19.52 -3.00
CA LYS A 17 -12.18 20.21 -4.30
C LYS A 17 -12.79 21.60 -4.16
N SER A 18 -11.95 22.62 -4.27
CA SER A 18 -12.32 24.04 -4.37
C SER A 18 -13.03 24.28 -5.71
N GLY A 19 -14.22 24.89 -5.64
CA GLY A 19 -14.94 25.59 -6.72
C GLY A 19 -14.90 25.01 -8.14
N GLY A 20 -15.99 24.36 -8.57
CA GLY A 20 -16.26 24.08 -10.00
C GLY A 20 -17.66 23.51 -10.19
N LEU A 21 -18.39 24.00 -11.20
CA LEU A 21 -19.77 23.59 -11.50
C LEU A 21 -19.85 22.08 -11.83
N ARG A 22 -20.67 21.34 -11.09
CA ARG A 22 -20.83 19.88 -11.21
C ARG A 22 -22.10 19.51 -11.94
N VAL A 23 -22.06 19.53 -13.26
CA VAL A 23 -23.12 18.93 -14.07
C VAL A 23 -22.79 17.44 -14.24
N ARG A 24 -23.61 16.55 -13.65
CA ARG A 24 -23.56 15.07 -13.78
C ARG A 24 -22.46 14.30 -13.02
N GLU A 25 -21.92 14.82 -11.93
CA GLU A 25 -21.01 14.02 -11.09
C GLU A 25 -21.78 13.02 -10.20
N ARG A 26 -21.88 11.76 -10.63
CA ARG A 26 -22.47 10.63 -9.86
C ARG A 26 -21.61 10.16 -8.67
N ARG A 27 -20.42 10.74 -8.48
CA ARG A 27 -19.51 10.35 -7.41
C ARG A 27 -19.90 11.11 -6.14
N ARG A 28 -20.44 10.39 -5.15
CA ARG A 28 -20.70 10.96 -3.82
C ARG A 28 -19.38 11.45 -3.22
N TYR A 29 -19.34 12.75 -2.93
CA TYR A 29 -18.36 13.35 -2.04
C TYR A 29 -18.56 12.72 -0.65
N ASP A 30 -17.48 12.47 0.09
CA ASP A 30 -17.42 11.71 1.37
C ASP A 30 -17.25 10.18 1.30
N TYR A 31 -16.91 9.59 0.15
CA TYR A 31 -16.49 8.18 0.12
C TYR A 31 -15.01 8.00 0.53
N VAL A 32 -14.64 8.49 1.71
CA VAL A 32 -13.46 7.94 2.37
C VAL A 32 -13.92 6.68 3.08
N GLY A 33 -13.83 5.56 2.35
CA GLY A 33 -14.19 4.26 2.88
C GLY A 33 -13.33 3.86 4.08
N LEU A 34 -13.72 2.76 4.71
CA LEU A 34 -12.86 2.07 5.67
C LEU A 34 -11.51 1.74 5.01
N PRO A 35 -10.42 1.69 5.78
CA PRO A 35 -9.14 1.23 5.27
C PRO A 35 -9.30 -0.15 4.62
N PRO A 36 -8.62 -0.42 3.49
CA PRO A 36 -8.71 -1.72 2.84
C PRO A 36 -8.18 -2.81 3.77
N SER A 37 -8.63 -4.05 3.61
CA SER A 37 -7.98 -5.17 4.28
C SER A 37 -6.52 -5.29 3.81
N VAL A 38 -5.64 -5.82 4.68
CA VAL A 38 -4.23 -6.05 4.33
C VAL A 38 -4.12 -6.89 3.05
N THR A 39 -5.00 -7.87 2.85
CA THR A 39 -5.06 -8.71 1.65
C THR A 39 -5.31 -7.91 0.37
N ILE A 40 -6.23 -6.94 0.39
CA ILE A 40 -6.49 -6.07 -0.77
C ILE A 40 -5.29 -5.17 -1.03
N ALA A 41 -4.68 -4.61 0.02
CA ALA A 41 -3.50 -3.77 -0.10
C ALA A 41 -2.29 -4.54 -0.68
N LEU A 42 -2.08 -5.79 -0.27
CA LEU A 42 -1.05 -6.67 -0.86
C LEU A 42 -1.29 -6.96 -2.33
N ARG A 43 -2.54 -7.17 -2.75
CA ARG A 43 -2.87 -7.35 -4.16
C ARG A 43 -2.50 -6.11 -4.98
N GLN A 44 -2.78 -4.92 -4.44
CA GLN A 44 -2.42 -3.66 -5.08
C GLN A 44 -0.89 -3.45 -5.13
N LEU A 45 -0.16 -3.85 -4.09
CA LEU A 45 1.30 -3.85 -4.10
C LEU A 45 1.86 -4.76 -5.19
N ARG A 46 1.36 -5.99 -5.31
CA ARG A 46 1.80 -6.94 -6.35
C ARG A 46 1.69 -6.38 -7.77
N MET A 47 0.59 -5.70 -8.08
CA MET A 47 0.41 -5.07 -9.40
C MET A 47 1.40 -3.94 -9.66
N ARG A 48 1.95 -3.33 -8.61
CA ARG A 48 2.88 -2.19 -8.69
C ARG A 48 4.34 -2.60 -8.56
N VAL A 49 4.66 -3.88 -8.41
CA VAL A 49 6.06 -4.37 -8.35
C VAL A 49 6.83 -4.01 -9.61
N ILE A 50 6.15 -3.91 -10.75
CA ILE A 50 6.77 -3.47 -12.01
C ILE A 50 7.40 -2.07 -11.91
N ASP A 51 6.87 -1.21 -11.04
CA ASP A 51 7.38 0.15 -10.77
C ASP A 51 8.55 0.15 -9.77
N ALA A 52 8.91 -0.99 -9.18
CA ALA A 52 9.89 -1.08 -8.09
C ALA A 52 11.36 -1.04 -8.58
N HIS A 53 11.63 -0.26 -9.63
CA HIS A 53 12.97 -0.07 -10.19
C HIS A 53 13.17 1.39 -10.64
N GLY A 54 14.41 1.86 -10.54
CA GLY A 54 14.80 3.22 -10.94
C GLY A 54 14.01 4.30 -10.17
N PRO A 55 13.49 5.34 -10.84
CA PRO A 55 12.75 6.42 -10.19
C PRO A 55 11.48 5.97 -9.44
N GLY A 56 10.88 4.84 -9.84
CA GLY A 56 9.66 4.30 -9.23
C GLY A 56 9.91 3.56 -7.91
N ALA A 57 11.14 3.13 -7.63
CA ALA A 57 11.49 2.31 -6.49
C ALA A 57 11.21 3.00 -5.14
N ALA A 58 11.54 4.29 -5.02
CA ALA A 58 11.27 5.07 -3.81
C ALA A 58 9.75 5.14 -3.53
N ARG A 59 8.95 5.41 -4.56
CA ARG A 59 7.48 5.45 -4.45
C ARG A 59 6.91 4.09 -4.09
N PHE A 60 7.49 3.02 -4.60
CA PHE A 60 7.09 1.66 -4.25
C PHE A 60 7.44 1.34 -2.79
N ALA A 61 8.65 1.68 -2.33
CA ALA A 61 9.08 1.48 -0.94
C ALA A 61 8.16 2.20 0.05
N GLU A 62 7.79 3.46 -0.22
CA GLU A 62 6.81 4.20 0.60
C GLU A 62 5.45 3.51 0.66
N ARG A 63 4.97 2.95 -0.46
CA ARG A 63 3.72 2.17 -0.46
C ARG A 63 3.85 0.91 0.37
N VAL A 64 4.97 0.21 0.32
CA VAL A 64 5.19 -0.97 1.15
C VAL A 64 5.18 -0.60 2.64
N ARG A 65 5.81 0.52 3.03
CA ARG A 65 5.76 1.05 4.42
C ARG A 65 4.34 1.36 4.86
N ALA A 66 3.56 2.03 4.01
CA ALA A 66 2.15 2.33 4.28
C ALA A 66 1.34 1.05 4.52
N VAL A 67 1.55 -0.01 3.73
CA VAL A 67 0.86 -1.29 3.95
C VAL A 67 1.36 -2.02 5.20
N ALA A 68 2.63 -1.88 5.58
CA ALA A 68 3.13 -2.38 6.86
C ALA A 68 2.39 -1.73 8.04
N LEU A 69 2.23 -0.40 8.02
CA LEU A 69 1.44 0.33 9.03
C LEU A 69 -0.02 -0.12 9.05
N LEU A 70 -0.63 -0.33 7.88
CA LEU A 70 -1.98 -0.87 7.77
C LEU A 70 -2.11 -2.26 8.42
N ALA A 71 -1.11 -3.13 8.22
CA ALA A 71 -1.07 -4.45 8.86
C ALA A 71 -0.93 -4.35 10.38
N GLN A 72 -0.08 -3.44 10.87
CA GLN A 72 0.06 -3.15 12.30
C GLN A 72 -1.29 -2.73 12.92
N MET A 73 -2.03 -1.86 12.23
CA MET A 73 -3.35 -1.37 12.69
C MET A 73 -4.41 -2.47 12.71
N GLN A 74 -4.29 -3.48 11.85
CA GLN A 74 -5.19 -4.64 11.79
C GLN A 74 -4.71 -5.81 12.67
N GLN A 75 -3.70 -5.59 13.53
CA GLN A 75 -3.09 -6.59 14.41
C GLN A 75 -2.41 -7.77 13.67
N GLU A 76 -2.08 -7.58 12.40
CA GLU A 76 -1.34 -8.52 11.56
C GLU A 76 0.17 -8.28 11.72
N TYR A 77 0.69 -8.49 12.94
CA TYR A 77 2.06 -8.08 13.32
C TYR A 77 3.15 -8.78 12.52
N ASP A 78 2.99 -10.07 12.23
CA ASP A 78 3.95 -10.84 11.43
C ASP A 78 4.02 -10.33 9.98
N ALA A 79 2.86 -9.98 9.42
CA ALA A 79 2.79 -9.38 8.09
C ALA A 79 3.40 -7.96 8.09
N SER A 80 3.13 -7.16 9.14
CA SER A 80 3.69 -5.83 9.34
C SER A 80 5.22 -5.85 9.35
N GLN A 81 5.84 -6.70 10.18
CA GLN A 81 7.30 -6.81 10.26
C GLN A 81 7.91 -7.27 8.93
N ALA A 82 7.31 -8.27 8.28
CA ALA A 82 7.77 -8.76 7.01
C ALA A 82 7.69 -7.71 5.89
N LEU A 83 6.64 -6.88 5.89
CA LEU A 83 6.49 -5.76 4.96
C LEU A 83 7.49 -4.64 5.24
N ALA A 84 7.75 -4.33 6.52
CA ALA A 84 8.76 -3.34 6.89
C ALA A 84 10.16 -3.73 6.38
N ALA A 85 10.54 -5.01 6.51
CA ALA A 85 11.77 -5.52 5.94
C ALA A 85 11.78 -5.44 4.40
N LEU A 86 10.64 -5.75 3.76
CA LEU A 86 10.50 -5.68 2.31
C LEU A 86 10.62 -4.25 1.76
N ALA A 87 10.19 -3.24 2.53
CA ALA A 87 10.37 -1.84 2.17
C ALA A 87 11.85 -1.42 2.09
N LEU A 88 12.71 -2.01 2.94
CA LEU A 88 14.16 -1.79 2.87
C LEU A 88 14.75 -2.38 1.58
N VAL A 89 14.29 -3.56 1.18
CA VAL A 89 14.67 -4.19 -0.11
C VAL A 89 14.22 -3.32 -1.28
N ALA A 90 12.97 -2.86 -1.26
CA ALA A 90 12.43 -1.97 -2.29
C ALA A 90 13.24 -0.66 -2.43
N GLY A 91 13.76 -0.12 -1.32
CA GLY A 91 14.61 1.07 -1.35
C GLY A 91 15.91 0.90 -2.13
N ARG A 92 16.44 -0.33 -2.25
CA ARG A 92 17.61 -0.65 -3.07
C ARG A 92 17.30 -0.72 -4.58
N GLY A 93 16.00 -0.72 -4.93
CA GLY A 93 15.52 -0.76 -6.31
C GLY A 93 15.92 0.46 -7.16
N THR A 94 16.42 1.53 -6.52
CA THR A 94 16.97 2.71 -7.20
C THR A 94 18.26 2.39 -7.96
N VAL A 95 19.06 1.44 -7.45
CA VAL A 95 20.37 1.08 -8.01
C VAL A 95 20.34 -0.30 -8.69
N HIS A 96 19.56 -1.23 -8.17
CA HIS A 96 19.51 -2.61 -8.66
C HIS A 96 18.09 -3.02 -9.04
N ASP A 97 17.95 -4.03 -9.89
CA ASP A 97 16.65 -4.66 -10.11
C ASP A 97 16.33 -5.62 -8.97
N VAL A 98 15.43 -5.19 -8.07
CA VAL A 98 15.00 -5.95 -6.90
C VAL A 98 13.64 -6.63 -7.10
N ARG A 99 13.04 -6.53 -8.30
CA ARG A 99 11.69 -7.05 -8.57
C ARG A 99 11.53 -8.54 -8.26
N PRO A 100 12.50 -9.43 -8.60
CA PRO A 100 12.39 -10.85 -8.24
C PRO A 100 12.30 -11.07 -6.71
N GLU A 101 13.18 -10.41 -5.95
CA GLU A 101 13.19 -10.49 -4.47
C GLU A 101 11.87 -10.00 -3.87
N LEU A 102 11.30 -8.92 -4.44
CA LEU A 102 10.03 -8.35 -4.02
C LEU A 102 8.84 -9.28 -4.32
N TYR A 103 8.82 -9.95 -5.47
CA TYR A 103 7.77 -10.93 -5.78
C TYR A 103 7.75 -12.07 -4.77
N ASP A 104 8.91 -12.67 -4.50
CA ASP A 104 9.04 -13.77 -3.55
C ASP A 104 8.71 -13.32 -2.12
N GLY A 105 9.17 -12.13 -1.74
CA GLY A 105 8.87 -11.57 -0.44
C GLY A 105 7.38 -11.30 -0.23
N LEU A 106 6.69 -10.73 -1.23
CA LEU A 106 5.24 -10.53 -1.17
C LEU A 106 4.46 -11.86 -1.16
N ALA A 107 4.95 -12.90 -1.84
CA ALA A 107 4.40 -14.25 -1.74
C ALA A 107 4.50 -14.82 -0.31
N ARG A 108 5.65 -14.65 0.35
CA ARG A 108 5.85 -15.06 1.75
C ARG A 108 4.92 -14.30 2.71
N VAL A 109 4.81 -12.98 2.57
CA VAL A 109 3.90 -12.16 3.41
C VAL A 109 2.46 -12.62 3.27
N HIS A 110 2.00 -12.88 2.04
CA HIS A 110 0.64 -13.34 1.81
C HIS A 110 0.36 -14.73 2.40
N THR A 111 1.37 -15.59 2.45
CA THR A 111 1.25 -16.92 3.08
C THR A 111 1.06 -16.78 4.58
N ARG A 112 1.80 -15.87 5.24
CA ARG A 112 1.68 -15.60 6.68
C ARG A 112 0.28 -15.12 7.07
N LEU A 113 -0.34 -14.26 6.27
CA LEU A 113 -1.72 -13.81 6.50
C LEU A 113 -2.79 -14.90 6.38
N ARG A 114 -2.47 -16.04 5.74
CA ARG A 114 -3.44 -17.15 5.59
C ARG A 114 -3.31 -18.19 6.69
N THR A 115 -2.27 -18.12 7.52
CA THR A 115 -2.10 -19.01 8.65
C THR A 115 -2.84 -18.40 9.84
N PRO A 116 -3.96 -19.00 10.32
CA PRO A 116 -4.60 -18.53 11.53
C PRO A 116 -3.64 -18.71 12.71
N HIS A 117 -3.44 -17.64 13.48
CA HIS A 117 -2.79 -17.67 14.79
C HIS A 117 -3.78 -18.13 15.87
#